data_AF-A0A9W5AJ73-F1
#
_entry.id   AF-A0A9W5AJ73-F1
#
_cell.length_a   1.000
_cell.length_b   1.000
_cell.length_c   1.000
_cell.angle_alpha   90.00
_cell.angle_beta   90.00
_cell.angle_gamma   90.00
#
_symmetry.space_group_name_H-M   'P 1'
#
loop_
_entity.id
_entity.type
_entity.pdbx_description
1 polymer ?
#
loop_
_entity_poly.entity_id
_entity_poly.type
_entity_poly.pdbx_seq_one_letter_code
_entity_poly.pdbx_strand_id
1 'polypeptide(L)'
;MSVNIPFTDPANEGSLEGVLKTVNNKLLQSLDKCLPAKIIKVDRAKNRVQVQPLIARLKTDGGTLSRAPIIDIPIINISGGGFIINFPLQVGDLGWVFACDRDITLFKKSYSEAKPNTIRKHTFEDSIFLPDIINPVGINISDSSALVIQSCDGSTKIAMENGKITIKADTIDFQTPNANFIGGTVKNDGVSMDKNHKHAQGSDSHGDAEQDTTPPIN
;
A
#
# COMPACT_ATOMS: atom_id res chain seq x y z
N MET A 1 15.29 32.05 -39.28
CA MET A 1 14.98 30.87 -38.45
C MET A 1 14.91 31.35 -37.01
N SER A 2 13.71 31.39 -36.43
CA SER A 2 13.54 31.70 -35.01
C SER A 2 14.13 30.54 -34.20
N VAL A 3 15.27 30.76 -33.55
CA VAL A 3 15.79 29.83 -32.55
C VAL A 3 14.77 29.82 -31.42
N ASN A 4 14.08 28.70 -31.25
CA ASN A 4 13.12 28.53 -30.17
C ASN A 4 13.94 28.36 -28.87
N ILE A 5 14.25 29.49 -28.23
CA ILE A 5 14.93 29.52 -26.95
C ILE A 5 13.91 29.02 -25.93
N PRO A 6 14.19 27.94 -25.16
CA PRO A 6 13.34 27.56 -24.03
C PRO A 6 13.12 28.79 -23.15
N PHE A 7 12.01 28.89 -22.43
CA PHE A 7 11.70 29.99 -21.49
C PHE A 7 12.88 30.26 -20.55
N THR A 8 13.80 31.12 -20.98
CA THR A 8 14.94 31.63 -20.25
C THR A 8 14.57 33.03 -19.86
N ASP A 9 14.76 33.35 -18.59
CA ASP A 9 14.64 34.72 -18.11
C ASP A 9 15.53 35.64 -19.00
N PRO A 10 14.94 36.65 -19.67
CA PRO A 10 15.67 37.52 -20.59
C PRO A 10 16.84 38.26 -19.94
N ALA A 11 16.86 38.37 -18.59
CA ALA A 11 18.00 38.92 -17.86
C ALA A 11 19.26 38.01 -17.89
N ASN A 12 19.13 36.75 -18.30
CA ASN A 12 20.22 35.77 -18.36
C ASN A 12 20.68 35.47 -19.81
N GLU A 13 20.15 36.17 -20.82
CA GLU A 13 20.57 35.98 -22.22
C GLU A 13 22.02 36.46 -22.43
N GLY A 14 22.89 35.56 -22.87
CA GLY A 14 24.28 35.88 -23.24
C GLY A 14 25.29 35.95 -22.08
N SER A 15 24.87 35.75 -20.82
CA SER A 15 25.79 35.69 -19.68
C SER A 15 26.29 34.26 -19.41
N LEU A 16 27.53 34.09 -18.93
CA LEU A 16 28.06 32.78 -18.50
C LEU A 16 27.18 32.16 -17.39
N GLU A 17 26.63 33.00 -16.52
CA GLU A 17 25.69 32.58 -15.48
C GLU A 17 24.40 31.99 -16.07
N GLY A 18 23.86 32.61 -17.12
CA GLY A 18 22.68 32.11 -17.83
C GLY A 18 22.93 30.78 -18.54
N VAL A 19 24.10 30.61 -19.15
CA VAL A 19 24.52 29.33 -19.74
C VAL A 19 24.64 28.27 -18.66
N LEU A 20 25.29 28.56 -17.53
CA LEU A 20 25.45 27.61 -16.43
C LEU A 20 24.10 27.20 -15.82
N LYS A 21 23.17 28.15 -15.62
CA LYS A 21 21.80 27.87 -15.18
C LYS A 21 21.06 26.97 -16.16
N THR A 22 21.21 27.21 -17.46
CA THR A 22 20.57 26.40 -18.51
C THR A 22 21.12 24.98 -18.53
N VAL A 23 22.44 24.81 -18.41
CA VAL A 23 23.10 23.50 -18.32
C VAL A 23 22.62 22.77 -17.06
N ASN A 24 22.60 23.43 -15.90
CA ASN A 24 22.13 22.83 -14.65
C ASN A 24 20.66 22.40 -14.74
N ASN A 25 19.78 23.24 -15.28
CA ASN A 25 18.39 22.89 -15.50
C ASN A 25 18.24 21.70 -16.45
N LYS A 26 19.06 21.63 -17.50
CA LYS A 26 19.02 20.51 -18.44
C LYS A 26 19.50 19.21 -17.81
N LEU A 27 20.53 19.27 -16.96
CA LEU A 27 20.99 18.14 -16.15
C LEU A 27 19.91 17.68 -15.17
N LEU A 28 19.22 18.59 -14.50
CA LEU A 28 18.13 18.24 -13.58
C LEU A 28 16.92 17.63 -14.31
N GLN A 29 16.62 18.11 -15.52
CA GLN A 29 15.54 17.56 -16.36
C GLN A 29 15.85 16.16 -16.91
N SER A 30 17.13 15.77 -17.00
CA SER A 30 17.50 14.43 -17.49
C SER A 30 17.43 13.35 -16.39
N LEU A 31 17.37 13.76 -15.11
CA LEU A 31 17.22 12.84 -13.99
C LEU A 31 15.76 12.44 -13.82
N ASP A 32 15.45 11.17 -14.08
CA ASP A 32 14.19 10.60 -13.64
C ASP A 32 14.26 10.36 -12.11
N LYS A 33 13.21 10.74 -11.38
CA LYS A 33 13.14 10.61 -9.92
C LYS A 33 11.89 9.84 -9.53
N CYS A 34 10.79 10.55 -9.32
CA CYS A 34 9.51 9.99 -8.93
C CYS A 34 8.41 10.50 -9.84
N LEU A 35 7.50 9.62 -10.28
CA LEU A 35 6.29 9.98 -10.98
C LEU A 35 5.11 9.11 -10.52
N PRO A 36 3.87 9.62 -10.57
CA PRO A 36 2.70 8.79 -10.43
C PRO A 36 2.56 7.88 -11.66
N ALA A 37 2.21 6.63 -11.43
CA ALA A 37 2.05 5.62 -12.46
C ALA A 37 0.85 4.72 -12.19
N LYS A 38 0.30 4.15 -13.27
CA LYS A 38 -0.79 3.19 -13.22
C LYS A 38 -0.30 1.82 -13.66
N ILE A 39 -0.68 0.78 -12.94
CA ILE A 39 -0.35 -0.60 -13.29
C ILE A 39 -1.10 -1.00 -14.58
N ILE A 40 -0.36 -1.55 -15.54
CA ILE A 40 -0.94 -2.11 -16.78
C ILE A 40 -0.80 -3.64 -16.85
N LYS A 41 0.13 -4.22 -16.10
CA LYS A 41 0.28 -5.68 -15.95
C LYS A 41 0.89 -6.02 -14.60
N VAL A 42 0.43 -7.12 -14.00
CA VAL A 42 0.94 -7.64 -12.72
C VAL A 42 1.39 -9.09 -12.91
N ASP A 43 2.58 -9.41 -12.41
CA ASP A 43 3.08 -10.78 -12.21
C ASP A 43 3.35 -10.98 -10.71
N ARG A 44 2.39 -11.57 -9.99
CA ARG A 44 2.49 -11.81 -8.55
C ARG A 44 3.47 -12.91 -8.19
N ALA A 45 3.70 -13.89 -9.07
CA ALA A 45 4.63 -14.98 -8.81
C ALA A 45 6.07 -14.47 -8.72
N LYS A 46 6.41 -13.45 -9.51
CA LYS A 46 7.73 -12.79 -9.48
C LYS A 46 7.76 -11.50 -8.67
N ASN A 47 6.63 -11.06 -8.15
CA ASN A 47 6.42 -9.73 -7.54
C ASN A 47 6.95 -8.61 -8.46
N ARG A 48 6.46 -8.59 -9.71
CA ARG A 48 6.82 -7.60 -10.74
C ARG A 48 5.58 -6.97 -11.36
N VAL A 49 5.71 -5.73 -11.81
CA VAL A 49 4.67 -5.00 -12.53
C VAL A 49 5.22 -4.32 -13.77
N GLN A 50 4.30 -4.05 -14.70
CA GLN A 50 4.50 -3.10 -15.77
C GLN A 50 3.59 -1.90 -15.48
N VAL A 51 4.12 -0.69 -15.58
CA VAL A 51 3.39 0.53 -15.24
C VAL A 51 3.50 1.59 -16.33
N GLN A 52 2.47 2.42 -16.45
CA GLN A 52 2.42 3.58 -17.32
C GLN A 52 2.54 4.85 -16.46
N PRO A 53 3.64 5.62 -16.55
CA PRO A 53 3.71 6.94 -15.94
C PRO A 53 2.59 7.85 -16.46
N LEU A 54 1.97 8.62 -15.57
CA LEU A 54 0.80 9.45 -15.87
C LEU A 54 1.16 10.91 -16.22
N ILE A 55 2.42 11.30 -16.06
CA ILE A 55 2.91 12.64 -16.42
C ILE A 55 3.65 12.60 -17.75
N ALA A 56 3.10 13.31 -18.74
CA ALA A 56 3.71 13.46 -20.06
C ALA A 56 4.96 14.35 -20.00
N ARG A 57 5.89 14.15 -20.94
CA ARG A 57 6.99 15.08 -21.16
C ARG A 57 6.50 16.27 -21.99
N LEU A 58 7.08 17.44 -21.75
CA LEU A 58 6.94 18.59 -22.61
C LEU A 58 8.02 18.54 -23.70
N LYS A 59 7.61 18.76 -24.95
CA LYS A 59 8.50 18.98 -26.08
C LYS A 59 8.93 20.45 -26.11
N THR A 60 10.01 20.73 -26.84
CA THR A 60 10.52 22.11 -27.01
C THR A 60 9.53 23.03 -27.73
N ASP A 61 8.61 22.47 -28.53
CA ASP A 61 7.54 23.19 -29.23
C ASP A 61 6.30 23.46 -28.36
N GLY A 62 6.32 23.07 -27.07
CA GLY A 62 5.18 23.18 -26.16
C GLY A 62 4.17 22.03 -26.26
N GLY A 63 4.37 21.08 -27.18
CA GLY A 63 3.54 19.88 -27.27
C GLY A 63 3.81 18.87 -26.15
N THR A 64 2.88 17.95 -25.92
CA THR A 64 3.03 16.85 -24.96
C THR A 64 3.50 15.56 -25.65
N LEU A 65 4.28 14.75 -24.92
CA LEU A 65 4.72 13.43 -25.33
C LEU A 65 4.49 12.44 -24.19
N SER A 66 3.60 11.47 -24.42
CA SER A 66 3.38 10.38 -23.48
C SER A 66 4.65 9.55 -23.29
N ARG A 67 4.91 9.15 -22.04
CA ARG A 67 6.03 8.26 -21.72
C ARG A 67 5.69 6.83 -22.14
N ALA A 68 6.70 6.06 -22.52
CA ALA A 68 6.55 4.63 -22.75
C ALA A 68 6.25 3.91 -21.43
N PRO A 69 5.51 2.78 -21.46
CA PRO A 69 5.38 1.92 -20.30
C PRO A 69 6.73 1.37 -19.84
N ILE A 70 6.89 1.23 -18.53
CA ILE A 70 8.08 0.67 -17.90
C ILE A 70 7.78 -0.78 -17.51
N ILE A 71 8.69 -1.69 -17.82
CA ILE A 71 8.53 -3.15 -17.64
C ILE A 71 9.40 -3.68 -16.50
N ASP A 72 9.05 -4.85 -15.97
CA ASP A 72 9.86 -5.62 -15.01
C ASP A 72 10.27 -4.81 -13.75
N ILE A 73 9.31 -4.08 -13.20
CA ILE A 73 9.50 -3.26 -12.00
C ILE A 73 9.13 -4.08 -10.75
N PRO A 74 10.02 -4.21 -9.76
CA PRO A 74 9.67 -4.80 -8.46
C PRO A 74 8.66 -3.94 -7.70
N ILE A 75 7.70 -4.61 -7.08
CA ILE A 75 6.73 -4.01 -6.16
C ILE A 75 7.38 -3.91 -4.79
N ILE A 76 7.27 -2.76 -4.14
CA ILE A 76 7.65 -2.60 -2.73
C ILE A 76 6.57 -3.25 -1.86
N ASN A 77 6.99 -4.20 -1.03
CA ASN A 77 6.15 -4.83 -0.02
C ASN A 77 6.72 -4.48 1.36
N ILE A 78 5.91 -3.87 2.22
CA ILE A 78 6.30 -3.54 3.60
C ILE A 78 6.52 -4.87 4.33
N SER A 79 7.77 -5.21 4.62
CA SER A 79 8.16 -6.54 5.12
C SER A 79 9.47 -6.52 5.90
N GLY A 80 9.68 -7.54 6.73
CA GLY A 80 10.88 -7.71 7.55
C GLY A 80 10.69 -8.81 8.60
N GLY A 81 11.77 -9.44 9.04
CA GLY A 81 11.74 -10.44 10.13
C GLY A 81 10.82 -11.65 9.88
N GLY A 82 10.51 -11.96 8.61
CA GLY A 82 9.58 -13.03 8.24
C GLY A 82 8.12 -12.60 8.07
N PHE A 83 7.80 -11.32 8.23
CA PHE A 83 6.45 -10.77 8.08
C PHE A 83 6.33 -9.88 6.85
N ILE A 84 5.12 -9.77 6.29
CA ILE A 84 4.82 -8.98 5.10
C ILE A 84 3.39 -8.42 5.15
N ILE A 85 3.24 -7.15 4.75
CA ILE A 85 1.95 -6.56 4.41
C ILE A 85 1.76 -6.71 2.90
N ASN A 86 0.74 -7.46 2.51
CA ASN A 86 0.49 -7.84 1.12
C ASN A 86 -0.81 -7.20 0.62
N PHE A 87 -0.69 -6.27 -0.33
CA PHE A 87 -1.84 -5.68 -1.02
C PHE A 87 -2.21 -6.52 -2.26
N PRO A 88 -3.51 -6.80 -2.51
CA PRO A 88 -3.97 -7.57 -3.66
C PRO A 88 -4.03 -6.72 -4.94
N LEU A 89 -2.86 -6.27 -5.43
CA LEU A 89 -2.76 -5.33 -6.55
C LEU A 89 -3.27 -5.89 -7.87
N GLN A 90 -3.95 -5.05 -8.64
CA GLN A 90 -4.57 -5.35 -9.92
C GLN A 90 -4.18 -4.34 -11.01
N VAL A 91 -4.53 -4.67 -12.26
CA VAL A 91 -4.41 -3.73 -13.37
C VAL A 91 -5.33 -2.54 -13.13
N GLY A 92 -4.81 -1.32 -13.29
CA GLY A 92 -5.54 -0.10 -13.01
C GLY A 92 -5.19 0.57 -11.69
N ASP A 93 -4.58 -0.16 -10.75
CA ASP A 93 -4.13 0.41 -9.48
C ASP A 93 -3.07 1.49 -9.70
N LEU A 94 -3.08 2.47 -8.81
CA LEU A 94 -2.17 3.60 -8.83
C LEU A 94 -1.02 3.41 -7.85
N GLY A 95 0.03 4.19 -8.06
CA GLY A 95 1.17 4.26 -7.17
C GLY A 95 2.27 5.14 -7.73
N TRP A 96 3.42 5.07 -7.09
CA TRP A 96 4.58 5.87 -7.42
C TRP A 96 5.66 5.00 -8.01
N VAL A 97 6.29 5.45 -9.09
CA VAL A 97 7.50 4.84 -9.64
C VAL A 97 8.70 5.67 -9.20
N PHE A 98 9.66 5.02 -8.54
CA PHE A 98 10.92 5.64 -8.12
C PHE A 98 12.08 5.09 -8.94
N ALA A 99 12.82 5.97 -9.61
CA ALA A 99 14.06 5.61 -10.28
C ALA A 99 15.18 5.38 -9.26
N CYS A 100 15.90 4.27 -9.41
CA CYS A 100 17.06 3.96 -8.62
C CYS A 100 18.30 4.72 -9.11
N ASP A 101 19.28 4.85 -8.23
CA ASP A 101 20.54 5.54 -8.54
C ASP A 101 21.35 4.84 -9.62
N ARG A 102 21.23 3.50 -9.73
CA ARG A 102 21.99 2.64 -10.63
C ARG A 102 21.12 1.51 -11.18
N ASP A 103 21.65 0.85 -12.19
CA ASP A 103 21.07 -0.37 -12.77
C ASP A 103 20.89 -1.48 -11.72
N ILE A 104 19.65 -1.93 -11.55
CA ILE A 104 19.27 -2.98 -10.57
C ILE A 104 19.04 -4.35 -11.21
N THR A 105 19.33 -4.53 -12.50
CA THR A 105 19.03 -5.75 -13.27
C THR A 105 19.65 -7.01 -12.65
N LEU A 106 20.92 -6.95 -12.24
CA LEU A 106 21.60 -8.11 -11.64
C LEU A 106 21.11 -8.35 -10.21
N PHE A 107 20.90 -7.28 -9.43
CA PHE A 107 20.30 -7.38 -8.10
C PHE A 107 18.91 -8.05 -8.14
N LYS A 108 18.05 -7.70 -9.11
CA LYS A 108 16.73 -8.32 -9.30
C LYS A 108 16.78 -9.83 -9.56
N LYS A 109 17.94 -10.37 -9.97
CA LYS A 109 18.14 -11.79 -10.24
C LYS A 109 18.77 -12.52 -9.05
N SER A 110 19.78 -11.92 -8.43
CA SER A 110 20.56 -12.57 -7.37
C SER A 110 20.06 -12.29 -5.97
N TYR A 111 19.37 -11.16 -5.75
CA TYR A 111 19.02 -10.63 -4.42
C TYR A 111 20.22 -10.54 -3.48
N SER A 112 21.40 -10.31 -4.05
CA SER A 112 22.69 -10.21 -3.37
C SER A 112 23.43 -8.97 -3.87
N GLU A 113 24.59 -8.70 -3.27
CA GLU A 113 25.51 -7.71 -3.81
C GLU A 113 25.80 -7.99 -5.30
N ALA A 114 25.67 -6.96 -6.12
CA ALA A 114 25.90 -7.02 -7.55
C ALA A 114 26.38 -5.66 -8.07
N LYS A 115 27.33 -5.69 -9.02
CA LYS A 115 27.71 -4.49 -9.75
C LYS A 115 26.59 -4.05 -10.70
N PRO A 116 26.47 -2.75 -11.02
CA PRO A 116 25.56 -2.29 -12.08
C PRO A 116 25.89 -2.97 -13.40
N ASN A 117 24.88 -3.46 -14.12
CA ASN A 117 25.08 -4.09 -15.43
C ASN A 117 25.38 -3.06 -16.53
N THR A 118 24.86 -1.84 -16.37
CA THR A 118 25.08 -0.71 -17.26
C THR A 118 25.50 0.54 -16.49
N ILE A 119 25.91 1.58 -17.21
CA ILE A 119 26.28 2.89 -16.64
C ILE A 119 25.09 3.83 -16.43
N ARG A 120 23.85 3.35 -16.64
CA ARG A 120 22.65 4.16 -16.46
C ARG A 120 22.51 4.61 -15.01
N LYS A 121 22.00 5.83 -14.82
CA LYS A 121 21.78 6.46 -13.51
C LYS A 121 20.46 7.22 -13.56
N HIS A 122 19.66 7.13 -12.50
CA HIS A 122 18.44 7.91 -12.34
C HIS A 122 17.52 7.82 -13.57
N THR A 123 17.22 6.59 -14.00
CA THR A 123 16.32 6.31 -15.11
C THR A 123 15.17 5.43 -14.64
N PHE A 124 13.99 5.63 -15.20
CA PHE A 124 12.84 4.78 -14.88
C PHE A 124 12.97 3.32 -15.35
N GLU A 125 13.89 2.99 -16.27
CA GLU A 125 14.17 1.59 -16.63
C GLU A 125 14.62 0.75 -15.41
N ASP A 126 15.28 1.42 -14.46
CA ASP A 126 15.78 0.84 -13.23
C ASP A 126 15.00 1.46 -12.07
N SER A 127 13.74 1.02 -11.91
CA SER A 127 12.83 1.60 -10.93
C SER A 127 12.19 0.57 -10.00
N ILE A 128 11.54 1.07 -8.96
CA ILE A 128 10.69 0.32 -8.02
C ILE A 128 9.30 0.95 -7.99
N PHE A 129 8.28 0.14 -7.75
CA PHE A 129 6.89 0.61 -7.67
C PHE A 129 6.38 0.54 -6.24
N LEU A 130 5.96 1.68 -5.70
CA LEU A 130 5.27 1.78 -4.42
C LEU A 130 3.77 1.92 -4.68
N PRO A 131 2.96 0.91 -4.32
CA PRO A 131 1.51 1.03 -4.39
C PRO A 131 1.01 2.11 -3.44
N ASP A 132 0.09 2.95 -3.91
CA ASP A 132 -0.49 4.01 -3.11
C ASP A 132 -1.89 4.37 -3.62
N ILE A 133 -2.79 4.74 -2.70
CA ILE A 133 -4.11 5.24 -3.05
C ILE A 133 -3.99 6.75 -3.30
N ILE A 134 -3.46 7.08 -4.48
CA ILE A 134 -3.24 8.49 -4.90
C ILE A 134 -4.58 9.21 -5.10
N ASN A 135 -5.62 8.49 -5.54
CA ASN A 135 -6.96 9.03 -5.70
C ASN A 135 -7.81 8.70 -4.46
N PRO A 136 -8.12 9.67 -3.58
CA PRO A 136 -8.85 9.41 -2.35
C PRO A 136 -10.34 9.11 -2.56
N VAL A 137 -10.85 9.19 -3.79
CA VAL A 137 -12.25 8.89 -4.10
C VAL A 137 -12.58 7.46 -3.68
N GLY A 138 -13.60 7.32 -2.82
CA GLY A 138 -14.04 6.02 -2.32
C GLY A 138 -13.30 5.53 -1.07
N ILE A 139 -12.35 6.30 -0.53
CA ILE A 139 -11.78 6.04 0.79
C ILE A 139 -12.71 6.61 1.86
N ASN A 140 -13.18 5.75 2.76
CA ASN A 140 -13.98 6.12 3.92
C ASN A 140 -13.26 5.71 5.20
N ILE A 141 -12.51 6.65 5.78
CA ILE A 141 -11.84 6.47 7.07
C ILE A 141 -12.63 7.27 8.10
N SER A 142 -13.32 6.56 9.00
CA SER A 142 -14.17 7.17 10.03
C SER A 142 -13.51 7.27 11.41
N ASP A 143 -12.48 6.45 11.68
CA ASP A 143 -11.86 6.36 13.02
C ASP A 143 -10.70 7.35 13.14
N SER A 144 -11.01 8.60 13.49
CA SER A 144 -10.02 9.70 13.52
C SER A 144 -8.92 9.56 14.59
N SER A 145 -9.14 8.75 15.62
CA SER A 145 -8.21 8.54 16.73
C SER A 145 -7.53 7.18 16.72
N ALA A 146 -7.72 6.37 15.67
CA ALA A 146 -7.23 5.00 15.59
C ALA A 146 -6.19 4.83 14.47
N LEU A 147 -5.24 3.93 14.69
CA LEU A 147 -4.49 3.31 13.59
C LEU A 147 -5.42 2.28 12.92
N VAL A 148 -5.65 2.41 11.60
CA VAL A 148 -6.56 1.51 10.86
C VAL A 148 -5.86 0.76 9.73
N ILE A 149 -6.17 -0.53 9.62
CA ILE A 149 -5.94 -1.34 8.41
C ILE A 149 -7.33 -1.78 7.93
N GLN A 150 -7.74 -1.31 6.75
CA GLN A 150 -9.12 -1.44 6.29
C GLN A 150 -9.26 -1.59 4.77
N SER A 151 -10.42 -2.05 4.34
CA SER A 151 -10.90 -1.86 2.96
C SER A 151 -11.18 -0.37 2.69
N CYS A 152 -11.10 0.05 1.43
CA CYS A 152 -11.30 1.46 1.06
C CYS A 152 -12.67 1.99 1.52
N ASP A 153 -13.72 1.18 1.43
CA ASP A 153 -15.08 1.51 1.85
C ASP A 153 -15.31 1.50 3.38
N GLY A 154 -14.35 1.00 4.16
CA GLY A 154 -14.46 0.84 5.62
C GLY A 154 -15.43 -0.25 6.10
N SER A 155 -15.87 -1.14 5.21
CA SER A 155 -16.73 -2.29 5.57
C SER A 155 -15.97 -3.30 6.44
N THR A 156 -14.71 -3.59 6.09
CA THR A 156 -13.82 -4.49 6.82
C THR A 156 -12.63 -3.73 7.38
N LYS A 157 -12.36 -3.83 8.69
CA LYS A 157 -11.25 -3.11 9.34
C LYS A 157 -10.75 -3.76 10.63
N ILE A 158 -9.49 -3.48 10.92
CA ILE A 158 -8.87 -3.58 12.25
C ILE A 158 -8.47 -2.17 12.66
N ALA A 159 -9.04 -1.66 13.74
CA ALA A 159 -8.78 -0.33 14.29
C ALA A 159 -8.16 -0.45 15.69
N MET A 160 -7.01 0.19 15.90
CA MET A 160 -6.28 0.19 17.16
C MET A 160 -6.28 1.59 17.77
N GLU A 161 -6.84 1.69 18.96
CA GLU A 161 -6.88 2.89 19.81
C GLU A 161 -6.14 2.62 21.12
N ASN A 162 -5.93 3.65 21.94
CA ASN A 162 -5.34 3.46 23.25
C ASN A 162 -6.24 2.57 24.14
N GLY A 163 -5.78 1.35 24.44
CA GLY A 163 -6.49 0.40 25.28
C GLY A 163 -7.65 -0.36 24.60
N LYS A 164 -7.88 -0.20 23.29
CA LYS A 164 -8.99 -0.85 22.57
C LYS A 164 -8.58 -1.25 21.16
N ILE A 165 -8.93 -2.48 20.77
CA ILE A 165 -8.86 -2.95 19.37
C ILE A 165 -10.28 -3.29 18.93
N THR A 166 -10.69 -2.76 17.78
CA THR A 166 -11.97 -3.06 17.14
C THR A 166 -11.72 -3.84 15.85
N ILE A 167 -12.31 -5.02 15.73
CA ILE A 167 -12.30 -5.82 14.50
C ILE A 167 -13.72 -5.82 13.95
N LYS A 168 -13.90 -5.32 12.73
CA LYS A 168 -15.19 -5.24 12.04
C LYS A 168 -15.10 -5.95 10.70
N ALA A 169 -16.01 -6.89 10.46
CA ALA A 169 -16.24 -7.59 9.20
C ALA A 169 -17.63 -8.25 9.25
N ASP A 170 -18.17 -8.66 8.10
CA ASP A 170 -19.41 -9.45 8.05
C ASP A 170 -19.22 -10.87 8.61
N THR A 171 -18.01 -11.42 8.49
CA THR A 171 -17.64 -12.74 9.03
C THR A 171 -16.17 -12.71 9.48
N ILE A 172 -15.88 -13.32 10.63
CA ILE A 172 -14.52 -13.47 11.18
C ILE A 172 -14.25 -14.95 11.43
N ASP A 173 -13.33 -15.52 10.67
CA ASP A 173 -12.90 -16.91 10.83
C ASP A 173 -11.66 -17.02 11.71
N PHE A 174 -11.76 -17.75 12.82
CA PHE A 174 -10.61 -18.07 13.69
C PHE A 174 -10.09 -19.48 13.39
N GLN A 175 -9.16 -19.60 12.45
CA GLN A 175 -8.54 -20.89 12.09
C GLN A 175 -7.36 -21.22 13.00
N THR A 176 -7.66 -21.57 14.26
CA THR A 176 -6.65 -21.95 15.27
C THR A 176 -7.17 -23.13 16.10
N PRO A 177 -6.29 -24.07 16.53
CA PRO A 177 -6.69 -25.13 17.46
C PRO A 177 -7.16 -24.61 18.82
N ASN A 178 -6.65 -23.46 19.28
CA ASN A 178 -6.96 -22.88 20.58
C ASN A 178 -7.17 -21.36 20.47
N ALA A 179 -8.20 -20.84 21.14
CA ALA A 179 -8.46 -19.42 21.30
C ALA A 179 -8.71 -19.11 22.78
N ASN A 180 -7.80 -18.34 23.39
CA ASN A 180 -7.85 -18.03 24.82
C ASN A 180 -8.36 -16.60 25.03
N PHE A 181 -9.42 -16.46 25.83
CA PHE A 181 -9.93 -15.17 26.30
C PHE A 181 -9.66 -15.07 27.81
N ILE A 182 -8.76 -14.17 28.20
CA ILE A 182 -8.28 -14.07 29.59
C ILE A 182 -8.95 -12.87 30.27
N GLY A 183 -9.71 -13.15 31.33
CA GLY A 183 -10.44 -12.13 32.10
C GLY A 183 -11.66 -11.56 31.37
N GLY A 184 -12.48 -10.81 32.11
CA GLY A 184 -13.65 -10.12 31.56
C GLY A 184 -14.83 -11.04 31.23
N THR A 185 -15.63 -10.64 30.23
CA THR A 185 -16.91 -11.26 29.86
C THR A 185 -16.93 -11.49 28.36
N VAL A 186 -17.28 -12.71 27.93
CA VAL A 186 -17.58 -13.02 26.52
C VAL A 186 -19.09 -13.05 26.35
N LYS A 187 -19.61 -12.31 25.36
CA LYS A 187 -21.05 -12.23 25.09
C LYS A 187 -21.36 -12.67 23.66
N ASN A 188 -22.48 -13.36 23.49
CA ASN A 188 -23.13 -13.57 22.19
C ASN A 188 -24.52 -12.92 22.24
N ASP A 189 -24.86 -12.09 21.24
CA ASP A 189 -26.12 -11.33 21.19
C ASP A 189 -26.49 -10.60 22.50
N GLY A 190 -25.46 -10.09 23.20
CA GLY A 190 -25.60 -9.38 24.47
C GLY A 190 -25.74 -10.26 25.71
N VAL A 191 -25.90 -11.57 25.56
CA VAL A 191 -25.98 -12.55 26.66
C VAL A 191 -24.57 -13.03 27.02
N SER A 192 -24.24 -13.03 28.31
CA SER A 192 -22.95 -13.55 28.79
C SER A 192 -22.88 -15.06 28.60
N MET A 193 -21.73 -15.55 28.13
CA MET A 193 -21.41 -16.98 28.04
C MET A 193 -20.57 -17.47 29.25
N ASP A 194 -20.49 -16.66 30.31
CA ASP A 194 -19.80 -17.04 31.54
C ASP A 194 -20.62 -18.03 32.40
N LYS A 195 -20.06 -18.42 33.55
CA LYS A 195 -20.67 -19.36 34.50
C LYS A 195 -22.04 -18.96 35.05
N ASN A 196 -22.47 -17.71 34.87
CA ASN A 196 -23.75 -17.20 35.36
C ASN A 196 -24.86 -17.25 34.30
N HIS A 197 -24.58 -17.74 33.08
CA HIS A 197 -25.63 -17.93 32.09
C HIS A 197 -26.63 -18.99 32.56
N LYS A 198 -27.93 -18.77 32.31
CA LYS A 198 -29.03 -19.64 32.74
C LYS A 198 -29.91 -20.03 31.57
N HIS A 199 -30.48 -21.23 31.62
CA HIS A 199 -31.50 -21.70 30.69
C HIS A 199 -32.87 -21.68 31.37
N ALA A 200 -33.93 -21.30 30.66
CA ALA A 200 -35.30 -21.45 31.15
C ALA A 200 -35.72 -22.92 31.00
N GLN A 201 -36.04 -23.60 32.10
CA GLN A 201 -36.65 -24.93 32.06
C GLN A 201 -38.18 -24.80 32.19
N GLY A 202 -38.89 -25.59 31.38
CA GLY A 202 -40.33 -25.79 31.58
C GLY A 202 -40.60 -26.65 32.81
N SER A 203 -41.82 -26.60 33.34
CA SER A 203 -42.25 -27.47 34.44
C SER A 203 -42.01 -28.93 34.07
N ASP A 204 -41.19 -29.62 34.84
CA ASP A 204 -41.09 -31.08 34.73
C ASP A 204 -42.40 -31.73 35.23
N SER A 205 -42.51 -33.04 34.99
CA SER A 205 -43.70 -33.80 35.36
C SER A 205 -43.85 -34.03 36.87
N HIS A 206 -42.95 -33.51 37.72
CA HIS A 206 -42.92 -33.82 39.15
C HIS A 206 -43.17 -32.59 40.05
N GLY A 207 -43.13 -31.37 39.50
CA GLY A 207 -43.65 -30.18 40.18
C GLY A 207 -42.79 -29.69 41.36
N ASP A 208 -41.59 -30.24 41.50
CA ASP A 208 -40.50 -29.73 42.30
C ASP A 208 -39.59 -28.86 41.44
N ALA A 209 -39.24 -27.67 41.93
CA ALA A 209 -38.23 -26.84 41.32
C ALA A 209 -36.86 -27.50 41.57
N GLU A 210 -36.47 -28.46 40.73
CA GLU A 210 -35.23 -29.22 40.91
C GLU A 210 -33.97 -28.36 40.69
N GLN A 211 -32.91 -28.78 41.37
CA GLN A 211 -31.71 -28.01 41.71
C GLN A 211 -30.81 -27.69 40.51
N ASP A 212 -30.27 -26.46 40.49
CA ASP A 212 -29.21 -26.03 39.57
C ASP A 212 -28.09 -27.10 39.55
N THR A 213 -27.95 -27.82 38.42
CA THR A 213 -26.79 -28.70 38.24
C THR A 213 -25.54 -27.83 38.26
N THR A 214 -24.55 -28.21 39.08
CA THR A 214 -23.31 -27.45 39.25
C THR A 214 -22.70 -27.05 37.89
N PRO A 215 -22.19 -25.82 37.74
CA PRO A 215 -21.56 -25.36 36.51
C PRO A 215 -20.45 -26.32 36.05
N PRO A 216 -20.08 -26.30 34.76
CA PRO A 216 -18.96 -27.10 34.26
C PRO A 216 -17.72 -26.89 35.13
N ILE A 217 -17.21 -28.00 35.67
CA ILE A 217 -15.98 -28.01 36.47
C ILE A 217 -14.81 -28.12 35.49
N ASN A 218 -13.80 -27.27 35.65
CA ASN A 218 -12.59 -27.24 34.81
C ASN A 218 -11.87 -28.59 34.74
#